data_AF-A0A4V2AZE4-F1
#
_entry.id   AF-A0A4V2AZE4-F1
#
_cell.length_a   1.000
_cell.length_b   1.000
_cell.length_c   1.000
_cell.angle_alpha   90.00
_cell.angle_beta   90.00
_cell.angle_gamma   90.00
#
_symmetry.space_group_name_H-M   'P 1'
#
loop_
_entity.id
_entity.type
_entity.pdbx_description
1 polymer ?
#
loop_
_entity_poly.entity_id
_entity_poly.type
_entity_poly.pdbx_seq_one_letter_code
_entity_poly.pdbx_strand_id
1 'polypeptide(L)'
;MCQREIPHRVVAPGPVDRLEIGEGPTSELELVRGPTVPYDPTYHLLWRPDRVVRSVRSFRPDVLEVHSAYVAALGALASPRESFGIRTMVWHSDHLGTYLEPWLEPRLGERPTGTLLAPLWAGVRALTARTPA
;
A
#
# COMPACT_ATOMS: atom_id res chain seq x y z
N MET A 1 -1.96 7.40 -14.88
CA MET A 1 -3.03 6.79 -15.69
C MET A 1 -4.27 7.67 -15.51
N CYS A 2 -4.58 8.55 -16.48
CA CYS A 2 -5.71 9.48 -16.34
C CYS A 2 -6.97 8.85 -16.94
N GLN A 3 -7.76 8.14 -16.13
CA GLN A 3 -9.12 7.76 -16.48
C GLN A 3 -10.05 8.93 -16.10
N ARG A 4 -10.11 9.96 -16.95
CA ARG A 4 -10.74 11.28 -16.63
C ARG A 4 -12.26 11.21 -16.40
N GLU A 5 -12.90 10.10 -16.74
CA GLU A 5 -14.36 9.96 -16.71
C GLU A 5 -14.85 8.91 -15.70
N ILE A 6 -13.94 8.12 -15.11
CA ILE A 6 -14.30 7.10 -14.12
C ILE A 6 -13.96 7.64 -12.73
N PRO A 7 -14.93 7.65 -11.78
CA PRO A 7 -14.63 7.97 -10.41
C PRO A 7 -13.54 7.07 -9.83
N HIS A 8 -12.45 7.69 -9.40
CA HIS A 8 -11.33 6.96 -8.81
C HIS A 8 -10.70 7.77 -7.69
N ARG A 9 -10.31 7.04 -6.64
CA ARG A 9 -9.54 7.58 -5.54
C ARG A 9 -8.20 6.89 -5.47
N VAL A 10 -7.13 7.68 -5.51
CA VAL A 10 -5.76 7.22 -5.25
C VAL A 10 -5.44 7.50 -3.79
N VAL A 11 -5.09 6.47 -3.03
CA VAL A 11 -4.58 6.61 -1.66
C VAL A 11 -3.07 6.51 -1.70
N ALA A 12 -2.39 7.61 -1.38
CA ALA A 12 -0.94 7.71 -1.48
C ALA A 12 -0.33 8.25 -0.17
N PRO A 13 0.93 7.92 0.14
CA PRO A 13 1.60 8.49 1.30
C PRO A 13 1.99 9.95 1.04
N GLY A 14 2.00 10.75 2.11
CA GLY A 14 2.44 12.14 2.05
C GLY A 14 2.91 12.70 3.39
N PRO A 15 3.38 13.96 3.42
CA PRO A 15 3.83 14.62 4.65
C PRO A 15 2.67 14.98 5.59
N VAL A 16 1.46 15.12 5.05
CA VAL A 16 0.24 15.51 5.77
C VAL A 16 -0.95 14.72 5.27
N ASP A 17 -1.95 14.55 6.13
CA ASP A 17 -3.25 14.03 5.71
C ASP A 17 -3.95 15.11 4.86
N ARG A 18 -4.31 14.80 3.61
CA ARG A 18 -4.98 15.74 2.71
C ARG A 18 -5.83 15.00 1.69
N LEU A 19 -7.00 15.54 1.37
CA LEU A 19 -7.80 15.10 0.23
C LEU A 19 -7.75 16.20 -0.83
N GLU A 20 -7.23 15.86 -2.01
CA GLU A 20 -7.18 16.74 -3.17
C GLU A 20 -8.18 16.23 -4.21
N ILE A 21 -9.00 17.13 -4.75
CA ILE A 21 -9.91 16.82 -5.86
C ILE A 21 -9.17 17.19 -7.14
N GLY A 22 -8.96 16.22 -8.03
CA GLY A 22 -8.19 16.42 -9.25
C GLY A 22 -8.90 17.28 -10.30
N GLU A 23 -8.21 17.58 -11.39
CA GLU A 23 -8.75 18.32 -12.54
C GLU A 23 -9.69 17.43 -13.39
N GLY A 24 -10.88 17.18 -12.84
CA GLY A 24 -11.96 16.41 -13.44
C GLY A 24 -13.07 16.18 -12.42
N PRO A 25 -14.32 15.91 -12.85
CA PRO A 25 -15.46 15.83 -11.95
C PRO A 25 -15.44 14.64 -10.96
N THR A 26 -14.46 13.73 -11.05
CA THR A 26 -14.54 12.42 -10.40
C THR A 26 -13.21 11.84 -9.86
N SER A 27 -12.08 12.56 -9.93
CA SER A 27 -10.79 12.06 -9.43
C SER A 27 -10.42 12.64 -8.06
N GLU A 28 -9.98 11.77 -7.15
CA GLU A 28 -9.56 12.16 -5.80
C GLU A 28 -8.18 11.58 -5.47
N LEU A 29 -7.34 12.39 -4.83
CA LEU A 29 -6.07 11.98 -4.25
C LEU A 29 -6.15 12.14 -2.73
N GLU A 30 -6.19 11.02 -2.01
CA GLU A 30 -6.10 11.00 -0.55
C GLU A 30 -4.65 10.76 -0.14
N LEU A 31 -3.97 11.84 0.26
CA LEU A 31 -2.68 11.78 0.91
C LEU A 31 -2.85 11.38 2.37
N VAL A 32 -2.13 10.34 2.78
CA VAL A 32 -2.10 9.83 4.15
C VAL A 32 -0.72 10.12 4.74
N ARG A 33 -0.71 10.80 5.88
CA ARG A 33 0.53 11.14 6.60
C ARG A 33 1.32 9.89 6.93
N GLY A 34 2.56 9.87 6.49
CA GLY A 34 3.51 8.78 6.71
C GLY A 34 4.91 9.26 7.11
N PRO A 35 5.69 8.41 7.79
CA PRO A 35 7.11 8.70 8.03
C PRO A 35 7.86 8.75 6.70
N THR A 36 8.92 9.55 6.65
CA THR A 36 9.85 9.57 5.51
C THR A 36 10.69 8.30 5.48
N VAL A 37 11.19 7.92 4.31
CA VAL A 37 12.19 6.85 4.21
C VAL A 37 13.59 7.39 4.58
N PRO A 38 14.49 6.54 5.14
CA PRO A 38 15.77 7.01 5.68
C PRO A 38 16.71 7.69 4.67
N TYR A 39 16.60 7.37 3.38
CA TYR A 39 17.50 7.82 2.32
C TYR A 39 16.92 8.92 1.43
N ASP A 40 15.61 9.17 1.52
CA ASP A 40 14.94 10.24 0.76
C ASP A 40 13.82 10.86 1.61
N PRO A 41 14.02 12.07 2.17
CA PRO A 41 13.02 12.73 2.99
C PRO A 41 11.79 13.21 2.20
N THR A 42 11.83 13.18 0.87
CA THR A 42 10.69 13.51 0.01
C THR A 42 9.77 12.31 -0.21
N TYR A 43 10.25 11.09 0.08
CA TYR A 43 9.50 9.85 -0.10
C TYR A 43 8.92 9.38 1.23
N HIS A 44 7.62 9.09 1.25
CA HIS A 44 6.87 8.75 2.46
C HIS A 44 6.36 7.31 2.40
N LEU A 45 6.30 6.64 3.56
CA LEU A 45 5.72 5.30 3.67
C LEU A 45 4.23 5.38 3.99
N LEU A 46 3.42 4.61 3.26
CA LEU A 46 2.01 4.44 3.59
C LEU A 46 1.87 3.47 4.78
N TRP A 47 2.11 3.99 5.99
CA TRP A 47 2.26 3.21 7.22
C TRP A 47 0.94 2.98 7.98
N ARG A 48 -0.16 3.59 7.53
CA ARG A 48 -1.44 3.64 8.26
C ARG A 48 -2.50 2.77 7.60
N PRO A 49 -2.55 1.45 7.89
CA PRO A 49 -3.53 0.55 7.28
C PRO A 49 -4.96 0.89 7.70
N ASP A 50 -5.15 1.48 8.89
CA ASP A 50 -6.46 1.97 9.37
C ASP A 50 -7.07 3.01 8.43
N ARG A 51 -6.23 3.88 7.85
CA ARG A 51 -6.66 4.91 6.90
C ARG A 51 -7.06 4.30 5.57
N VAL A 52 -6.29 3.32 5.08
CA VAL A 52 -6.63 2.58 3.86
C VAL A 52 -7.98 1.88 4.01
N VAL A 53 -8.21 1.16 5.10
CA VAL A 53 -9.51 0.49 5.37
C VAL A 53 -10.65 1.50 5.41
N ARG A 54 -10.45 2.66 6.05
CA ARG A 54 -11.45 3.72 6.11
C ARG A 54 -11.76 4.30 4.73
N SER A 55 -10.73 4.54 3.92
CA SER A 55 -10.89 5.07 2.56
C SER A 55 -11.66 4.09 1.68
N VAL A 56 -11.32 2.80 1.72
CA VAL A 56 -12.04 1.75 0.97
C VAL A 56 -13.51 1.66 1.42
N ARG A 57 -13.77 1.70 2.73
CA ARG A 57 -15.14 1.67 3.26
C ARG A 57 -15.97 2.89 2.88
N SER A 58 -15.36 4.07 2.85
CA SER A 58 -16.08 5.31 2.55
C SER A 58 -16.32 5.48 1.04
N PHE A 59 -15.33 5.15 0.23
CA PHE A 59 -15.40 5.27 -1.22
C PHE A 59 -16.19 4.12 -1.87
N ARG A 60 -16.16 2.92 -1.28
CA ARG A 60 -16.80 1.69 -1.77
C ARG A 60 -16.48 1.37 -3.25
N PRO A 61 -15.21 1.21 -3.62
CA PRO A 61 -14.82 1.05 -5.02
C PRO A 61 -15.32 -0.26 -5.64
N ASP A 62 -15.74 -0.21 -6.90
CA ASP A 62 -15.99 -1.43 -7.67
C ASP A 62 -14.69 -2.20 -7.96
N VAL A 63 -13.57 -1.49 -8.07
CA VAL A 63 -12.23 -2.05 -8.30
C VAL A 63 -11.25 -1.50 -7.27
N LEU A 64 -10.67 -2.37 -6.46
CA LEU A 64 -9.58 -2.04 -5.53
C LEU A 64 -8.25 -2.53 -6.10
N GLU A 65 -7.43 -1.61 -6.60
CA GLU A 65 -6.09 -1.92 -7.13
C GLU A 65 -5.00 -1.64 -6.09
N VAL A 66 -4.12 -2.62 -5.86
CA VAL A 66 -3.03 -2.53 -4.89
C VAL A 66 -1.69 -2.53 -5.62
N HIS A 67 -0.99 -1.40 -5.63
CA HIS A 67 0.25 -1.21 -6.41
C HIS A 67 1.55 -1.56 -5.66
N SER A 68 1.50 -1.83 -4.34
CA SER A 68 2.70 -2.16 -3.57
C SER A 68 2.33 -2.95 -2.33
N ALA A 69 3.12 -3.95 -1.98
CA ALA A 69 2.77 -4.97 -0.99
C ALA A 69 3.33 -4.72 0.41
N TYR A 70 3.21 -3.48 0.86
CA TYR A 70 3.78 -3.07 2.14
C TYR A 70 2.69 -2.91 3.20
N VAL A 71 2.98 -2.18 4.27
CA VAL A 71 2.07 -2.03 5.42
C VAL A 71 0.67 -1.54 5.00
N ALA A 72 0.58 -0.67 4.00
CA ALA A 72 -0.70 -0.24 3.43
C ALA A 72 -1.50 -1.34 2.74
N ALA A 73 -0.82 -2.29 2.09
CA ALA A 73 -1.44 -3.43 1.43
C ALA A 73 -2.15 -4.34 2.44
N LEU A 74 -1.65 -4.38 3.69
CA LEU A 74 -2.36 -5.01 4.80
C LEU A 74 -3.70 -4.32 5.06
N GLY A 75 -3.80 -3.01 4.86
CA GLY A 75 -5.06 -2.27 4.88
C GLY A 75 -6.02 -2.76 3.80
N ALA A 76 -5.57 -2.92 2.56
CA ALA A 76 -6.38 -3.49 1.49
C ALA A 76 -6.78 -4.97 1.73
N LEU A 77 -5.97 -5.72 2.47
CA LEU A 77 -6.29 -7.08 2.92
C LEU A 77 -7.29 -7.10 4.08
N ALA A 78 -7.20 -6.15 5.00
CA ALA A 78 -8.07 -5.99 6.15
C ALA A 78 -9.41 -5.31 5.81
N SER A 79 -9.51 -4.66 4.64
CA SER A 79 -10.75 -4.13 4.12
C SER A 79 -11.80 -5.24 3.98
N PRO A 80 -13.01 -5.08 4.54
CA PRO A 80 -14.06 -6.07 4.42
C PRO A 80 -14.43 -6.32 2.96
N ARG A 81 -14.72 -7.57 2.60
CA ARG A 81 -14.95 -7.98 1.20
C ARG A 81 -16.14 -7.27 0.57
N GLU A 82 -17.13 -6.92 1.37
CA GLU A 82 -18.34 -6.17 1.02
C GLU A 82 -18.10 -4.66 0.79
N SER A 83 -16.88 -4.18 1.07
CA SER A 83 -16.49 -2.78 0.87
C SER A 83 -15.91 -2.52 -0.53
N PHE A 84 -15.79 -3.53 -1.39
CA PHE A 84 -15.31 -3.38 -2.76
C PHE A 84 -15.84 -4.49 -3.70
N GLY A 85 -15.85 -4.23 -5.00
CA GLY A 85 -16.30 -5.20 -6.02
C GLY A 85 -15.27 -6.30 -6.30
N ILE A 86 -14.17 -5.96 -6.96
CA ILE A 86 -13.02 -6.83 -7.22
C ILE A 86 -11.76 -6.23 -6.60
N ARG A 87 -10.76 -7.09 -6.31
CA ARG A 87 -9.45 -6.65 -5.84
C ARG A 87 -8.37 -7.21 -6.75
N THR A 88 -7.53 -6.33 -7.28
CA THR A 88 -6.37 -6.65 -8.12
C THR A 88 -5.09 -6.20 -7.41
N MET A 89 -3.97 -6.81 -7.78
CA MET A 89 -2.66 -6.46 -7.26
C MET A 89 -1.69 -6.31 -8.42
N VAL A 90 -1.01 -5.18 -8.46
CA VAL A 90 0.13 -4.94 -9.34
C VAL A 90 1.37 -4.85 -8.48
N TRP A 91 2.31 -5.77 -8.70
CA TRP A 91 3.59 -5.77 -8.00
C TRP A 91 4.65 -5.11 -8.87
N HIS A 92 5.07 -3.89 -8.53
CA HIS A 92 6.05 -3.12 -9.32
C HIS A 92 7.34 -2.76 -8.58
N SER A 93 7.60 -3.31 -7.39
CA SER A 93 8.68 -2.83 -6.51
C SER A 93 9.73 -3.88 -6.19
N ASP A 94 10.98 -3.40 -6.01
CA ASP A 94 12.07 -4.13 -5.39
C ASP A 94 11.65 -4.55 -3.98
N HIS A 95 11.98 -5.78 -3.61
CA HIS A 95 11.53 -6.36 -2.36
C HIS A 95 11.95 -5.52 -1.15
N LEU A 96 11.13 -5.47 -0.10
CA LEU A 96 11.58 -4.89 1.18
C LEU A 96 12.87 -5.56 1.68
N GLY A 97 13.07 -6.84 1.35
CA GLY A 97 14.33 -7.56 1.54
C GLY A 97 15.53 -6.84 0.93
N THR A 98 15.40 -6.28 -0.28
CA THR A 98 16.45 -5.48 -0.95
C THR A 98 16.92 -4.29 -0.12
N TYR A 99 16.07 -3.72 0.75
CA TYR A 99 16.43 -2.58 1.60
C TYR A 99 16.69 -2.96 3.06
N LEU A 100 15.95 -3.93 3.59
CA LEU A 100 16.03 -4.36 4.99
C LEU A 100 17.16 -5.37 5.22
N GLU A 101 17.38 -6.31 4.31
CA GLU A 101 18.42 -7.34 4.47
C GLU A 101 19.81 -6.70 4.53
N PRO A 102 20.22 -5.82 3.60
CA PRO A 102 21.53 -5.16 3.68
C PRO A 102 21.71 -4.28 4.92
N TRP A 103 20.62 -3.81 5.55
CA TRP A 103 20.68 -3.01 6.77
C TRP A 103 20.68 -3.86 8.06
N LEU A 104 19.94 -4.98 8.07
CA LEU A 104 19.78 -5.85 9.23
C LEU A 104 20.90 -6.91 9.32
N GLU A 105 21.34 -7.47 8.20
CA GLU A 105 22.34 -8.53 8.17
C GLU A 105 23.66 -8.15 8.84
N PRO A 106 24.22 -6.95 8.63
CA PRO A 106 25.44 -6.54 9.34
C PRO A 106 25.25 -6.37 10.86
N ARG A 107 24.01 -6.22 11.33
CA ARG A 107 23.70 -5.98 12.76
C ARG A 107 23.24 -7.23 13.49
N LEU A 108 22.55 -8.14 12.81
CA LEU A 108 21.87 -9.28 13.41
C LEU A 108 22.36 -10.62 12.85
N GLY A 109 22.95 -10.64 11.64
CA GLY A 109 23.25 -11.84 10.87
C GLY A 109 22.09 -12.29 9.97
N GLU A 110 22.37 -13.17 9.02
CA GLU A 110 21.44 -13.59 7.95
C GLU A 110 20.22 -14.37 8.48
N ARG A 111 20.45 -15.38 9.32
CA ARG A 111 19.38 -16.24 9.87
C ARG A 111 18.30 -15.50 10.68
N PRO A 112 18.64 -14.61 11.62
CA PRO A 112 17.63 -13.84 12.33
C PRO A 112 16.93 -12.82 11.41
N THR A 113 17.63 -12.26 10.42
CA THR A 113 17.03 -11.36 9.41
C THR A 113 15.95 -12.08 8.60
N GLY A 114 16.24 -13.27 8.06
CA GLY A 114 15.24 -14.06 7.31
C GLY A 114 14.04 -14.46 8.16
N THR A 115 14.25 -14.78 9.44
CA THR A 115 13.16 -15.10 10.39
C THR A 115 12.29 -13.87 10.70
N LEU A 116 12.89 -12.68 10.84
CA LEU A 116 12.19 -11.41 11.06
C LEU A 116 11.34 -11.00 9.85
N LEU A 117 11.82 -11.29 8.63
CA LEU A 117 11.11 -10.92 7.40
C LEU A 117 10.08 -11.97 6.95
N ALA A 118 10.10 -13.19 7.49
CA ALA A 118 9.18 -14.25 7.10
C ALA A 118 7.68 -13.88 7.19
N PRO A 119 7.19 -13.17 8.24
CA PRO A 119 5.79 -12.74 8.31
C PRO A 119 5.40 -11.76 7.21
N LEU A 120 6.30 -10.86 6.84
CA LEU A 120 6.10 -9.92 5.73
C LEU A 120 5.86 -10.70 4.42
N TRP A 121 6.73 -11.65 4.14
CA TRP A 121 6.63 -12.51 2.95
C TRP A 121 5.39 -13.42 2.97
N ALA A 122 4.95 -13.88 4.14
CA ALA A 122 3.69 -14.60 4.27
C ALA A 122 2.48 -13.70 3.94
N GLY A 123 2.51 -12.44 4.37
CA GLY A 123 1.49 -11.45 4.03
C GLY A 123 1.39 -11.20 2.52
N VAL A 124 2.54 -11.06 1.85
CA VAL A 124 2.63 -10.95 0.38
C VAL A 124 1.97 -12.13 -0.33
N ARG A 125 2.32 -13.35 0.05
CA ARG A 125 1.74 -14.58 -0.54
C ARG A 125 0.25 -14.68 -0.29
N ALA A 126 -0.22 -14.26 0.89
CA ALA A 126 -1.64 -14.21 1.17
C ALA A 126 -2.36 -13.15 0.30
N LEU A 127 -1.69 -12.05 -0.05
CA LEU A 127 -2.25 -11.03 -0.92
C LEU A 127 -2.43 -11.54 -2.34
N THR A 128 -1.38 -12.11 -2.94
CA THR A 128 -1.44 -12.69 -4.27
C THR A 128 -2.43 -13.86 -4.36
N ALA A 129 -2.53 -14.70 -3.33
CA ALA A 129 -3.52 -15.80 -3.31
C ALA A 129 -4.98 -15.32 -3.22
N ARG A 130 -5.23 -14.09 -2.76
CA ARG A 130 -6.58 -13.53 -2.55
C ARG A 130 -6.96 -12.48 -3.59
N THR A 131 -6.19 -12.38 -4.67
CA THR A 131 -6.47 -11.55 -5.83
C THR A 131 -6.45 -12.47 -7.05
N PRO A 132 -7.57 -12.65 -7.78
CA PRO A 132 -7.52 -13.36 -9.05
C PRO A 132 -6.58 -12.62 -10.00
N ALA A 133 -5.78 -13.39 -10.74
CA ALA A 133 -4.88 -12.90 -11.78
C ALA A 133 -5.68 -12.38 -12.99
#